data_AF-A0AAE1ER45-F1
#
_entry.id   AF-A0AAE1ER45-F1
#
_cell.length_a   1.000
_cell.length_b   1.000
_cell.length_c   1.000
_cell.angle_alpha   90.00
_cell.angle_beta   90.00
_cell.angle_gamma   90.00
#
_symmetry.space_group_name_H-M   'P 1'
#
loop_
_entity.id
_entity.type
_entity.pdbx_description
1 polymer ?
#
loop_
_entity_poly.entity_id
_entity_poly.type
_entity_poly.pdbx_seq_one_letter_code
_entity_poly.pdbx_strand_id
1 'polypeptide(L)'
;MWSSAGGIRTALVLSVRNGVTGLRGVSQAASWPAGERLAVQTCGARLTQPPPSPLYTAYTTRLFHKTVPVCSESAVVEDEGERDRLYSLVEVECRGHETAVLRSYLTFLSTAAAHLGIKVKDVKWPKKHLQRWTLLKAVHVQKKHRVQYETRTHFLTLGLPHLTQSTADTFLEYIQRNLPEGISMKVTKHELQTLPPHVKPSSHVSPQQ
;
A
#
# COMPACT_ATOMS: atom_id res chain seq x y z
N MET A 1 -52.61 33.51 -0.19
CA MET A 1 -53.68 32.51 -0.43
C MET A 1 -53.05 31.44 -1.32
N TRP A 2 -52.84 30.16 -1.01
CA TRP A 2 -53.10 29.19 0.08
C TRP A 2 -51.81 28.31 0.12
N SER A 3 -51.18 27.99 1.26
CA SER A 3 -51.48 26.91 2.22
C SER A 3 -51.78 25.52 1.64
N SER A 4 -50.88 24.55 1.87
CA SER A 4 -51.17 23.13 2.15
C SER A 4 -49.82 22.44 2.45
N ALA A 5 -49.49 22.11 3.71
CA ALA A 5 -49.74 20.80 4.36
C ALA A 5 -49.21 19.62 3.50
N GLY A 6 -48.28 18.78 3.93
CA GLY A 6 -48.12 18.13 5.22
C GLY A 6 -48.03 16.62 4.92
N GLY A 7 -47.05 15.89 5.48
CA GLY A 7 -46.97 14.44 5.29
C GLY A 7 -45.62 13.81 5.54
N ILE A 8 -45.12 13.88 6.78
CA ILE A 8 -44.01 13.04 7.24
C ILE A 8 -44.58 11.65 7.52
N ARG A 9 -44.15 10.64 6.74
CA ARG A 9 -44.45 9.24 7.03
C ARG A 9 -43.26 8.59 7.72
N THR A 10 -43.35 8.49 9.04
CA THR A 10 -42.64 7.52 9.87
C THR A 10 -43.20 6.12 9.59
N ALA A 11 -42.33 5.15 9.30
CA ALA A 11 -42.65 3.74 9.38
C ALA A 11 -41.64 3.07 10.33
N LEU A 12 -42.18 2.64 11.46
CA LEU A 12 -41.50 1.95 12.55
C LEU A 12 -41.55 0.44 12.27
N VAL A 13 -40.39 -0.22 12.46
CA VAL A 13 -40.19 -1.56 13.08
C VAL A 13 -40.87 -2.78 12.44
N LEU A 14 -40.05 -3.81 12.16
CA LEU A 14 -40.19 -5.12 12.81
C LEU A 14 -38.92 -5.96 12.62
N SER A 15 -38.25 -6.15 13.76
CA SER A 15 -37.22 -7.16 13.98
C SER A 15 -37.90 -8.51 14.19
N VAL A 16 -37.48 -9.54 13.45
CA VAL A 16 -37.82 -10.93 13.76
C VAL A 16 -36.52 -11.68 13.96
N ARG A 17 -36.25 -11.95 15.24
CA ARG A 17 -35.35 -13.02 15.69
C ARG A 17 -36.02 -14.35 15.41
N ASN A 18 -35.26 -15.32 14.93
CA ASN A 18 -35.48 -16.73 15.22
C ASN A 18 -34.12 -17.44 15.20
N GLY A 19 -33.68 -17.87 16.38
CA GLY A 19 -32.74 -18.98 16.50
C GLY A 19 -33.52 -20.27 16.68
N VAL A 20 -32.85 -21.41 16.47
CA VAL A 20 -32.89 -22.63 17.33
C VAL A 20 -32.27 -23.83 16.58
N THR A 21 -31.24 -24.38 17.23
CA THR A 21 -30.74 -25.79 17.27
C THR A 21 -30.23 -26.50 16.00
N GLY A 22 -28.91 -26.65 15.96
CA GLY A 22 -28.15 -27.91 16.12
C GLY A 22 -28.71 -29.22 15.55
N LEU A 23 -27.93 -29.83 14.65
CA LEU A 23 -27.91 -31.29 14.43
C LEU A 23 -26.50 -31.76 14.08
N ARG A 24 -26.25 -33.01 14.49
CA ARG A 24 -24.98 -33.75 14.54
C ARG A 24 -24.39 -33.98 13.15
N GLY A 25 -23.07 -34.17 13.12
CA GLY A 25 -22.32 -34.45 11.92
C GLY A 25 -22.58 -35.81 11.28
N VAL A 26 -22.13 -35.94 10.04
CA VAL A 26 -21.80 -37.19 9.38
C VAL A 26 -20.62 -36.90 8.44
N SER A 27 -19.51 -37.56 8.72
CA SER A 27 -18.40 -37.78 7.80
C SER A 27 -18.88 -38.60 6.62
N GLN A 28 -18.69 -38.12 5.38
CA GLN A 28 -18.60 -39.01 4.22
C GLN A 28 -17.53 -38.50 3.25
N ALA A 29 -16.50 -39.34 3.11
CA ALA A 29 -15.55 -39.30 2.02
C ALA A 29 -16.28 -39.64 0.72
N ALA A 30 -16.18 -38.77 -0.28
CA ALA A 30 -16.63 -39.06 -1.64
C ALA A 30 -15.49 -39.76 -2.40
N SER A 31 -15.60 -41.07 -2.51
CA SER A 31 -14.84 -41.90 -3.45
C SER A 31 -15.30 -41.62 -4.88
N TRP A 32 -14.35 -41.37 -5.79
CA TRP A 32 -14.62 -41.22 -7.22
C TRP A 32 -14.87 -42.59 -7.85
N PRO A 33 -15.94 -42.79 -8.64
CA PRO A 33 -16.11 -44.01 -9.42
C PRO A 33 -15.20 -44.00 -10.65
N ALA A 34 -14.58 -45.16 -10.88
CA ALA A 34 -13.84 -45.48 -12.07
C ALA A 34 -14.77 -45.73 -13.26
N GLY A 35 -14.36 -45.22 -14.42
CA GLY A 35 -14.61 -45.85 -15.71
C GLY A 35 -15.84 -45.38 -16.49
N GLU A 36 -15.60 -44.55 -17.51
CA GLU A 36 -16.18 -44.83 -18.82
C GLU A 36 -15.29 -44.26 -19.93
N ARG A 37 -14.89 -45.16 -20.82
CA ARG A 37 -13.89 -44.97 -21.87
C ARG A 37 -14.63 -44.62 -23.16
N LEU A 38 -14.74 -43.35 -23.48
CA LEU A 38 -15.17 -42.89 -24.81
C LEU A 38 -13.93 -42.73 -25.71
N ALA A 39 -13.83 -43.61 -26.69
CA ALA A 39 -12.84 -43.55 -27.75
C ALA A 39 -13.13 -42.35 -28.66
N VAL A 40 -12.15 -41.45 -28.79
CA VAL A 40 -12.14 -40.40 -29.82
C VAL A 40 -11.04 -40.74 -30.80
N GLN A 41 -11.46 -41.03 -32.04
CA GLN A 41 -10.59 -41.14 -33.20
C GLN A 41 -9.92 -39.79 -33.47
N THR A 42 -8.60 -39.72 -33.35
CA THR A 42 -7.82 -38.59 -33.83
C THR A 42 -7.35 -38.88 -35.25
N CYS A 43 -7.83 -38.08 -36.20
CA CYS A 43 -7.26 -38.02 -37.54
C CYS A 43 -5.86 -37.40 -37.47
N GLY A 44 -4.90 -38.02 -38.15
CA GLY A 44 -3.50 -37.66 -38.10
C GLY A 44 -3.22 -36.31 -38.77
N ALA A 45 -2.70 -35.36 -37.99
CA ALA A 45 -1.99 -34.20 -38.49
C ALA A 45 -0.49 -34.37 -38.24
N ARG A 46 0.26 -34.45 -39.34
CA ARG A 46 1.72 -34.57 -39.40
C ARG A 46 2.37 -33.29 -38.88
N LEU A 47 2.95 -33.34 -37.67
CA LEU A 47 3.81 -32.29 -37.16
C LEU A 47 5.19 -32.41 -37.80
N THR A 48 5.52 -31.47 -38.67
CA THR A 48 6.89 -31.24 -39.13
C THR A 48 7.68 -30.65 -37.96
N GLN A 49 8.66 -31.40 -37.45
CA GLN A 49 9.56 -30.93 -36.40
C GLN A 49 10.54 -29.88 -36.99
N PRO A 50 10.79 -28.74 -36.31
CA PRO A 50 11.91 -27.87 -36.65
C PRO A 50 13.26 -28.51 -36.25
N PRO A 51 14.37 -28.18 -36.94
CA PRO A 51 15.67 -28.78 -36.67
C PRO A 51 16.23 -28.37 -35.28
N PRO A 52 17.01 -29.25 -34.62
CA PRO A 52 17.66 -28.92 -33.35
C PRO A 52 18.82 -27.94 -33.59
N SER A 53 18.78 -26.80 -32.92
CA SER A 53 19.92 -25.89 -32.83
C SER A 53 20.99 -26.44 -31.86
N PRO A 54 22.28 -26.27 -32.16
CA PRO A 54 23.36 -26.85 -31.36
C PRO A 54 23.57 -26.10 -30.04
N LEU A 55 23.54 -26.89 -28.97
CA LEU A 55 24.42 -26.91 -27.79
C LEU A 55 25.03 -25.58 -27.31
N TYR A 56 24.56 -25.15 -26.14
CA TYR A 56 25.34 -24.77 -24.96
C TYR A 56 26.78 -24.31 -25.20
N THR A 57 26.97 -23.00 -25.30
CA THR A 57 28.24 -22.36 -24.93
C THR A 57 28.12 -21.91 -23.48
N ALA A 58 28.79 -22.63 -22.58
CA ALA A 58 29.05 -22.21 -21.22
C ALA A 58 29.88 -20.92 -21.23
N TYR A 59 29.27 -19.79 -20.89
CA TYR A 59 30.01 -18.62 -20.41
C TYR A 59 30.10 -18.72 -18.89
N THR A 60 31.09 -19.48 -18.44
CA THR A 60 31.64 -19.39 -17.09
C THR A 60 32.44 -18.10 -16.99
N THR A 61 31.81 -16.98 -16.68
CA THR A 61 32.53 -15.80 -16.19
C THR A 61 32.49 -15.80 -14.67
N ARG A 62 33.56 -16.42 -14.15
CA ARG A 62 34.22 -16.17 -12.87
C ARG A 62 33.51 -15.16 -11.96
N LEU A 63 32.80 -15.74 -11.01
CA LEU A 63 32.79 -15.35 -9.61
C LEU A 63 34.13 -14.69 -9.18
N PHE A 64 34.18 -13.35 -9.23
CA PHE A 64 35.08 -12.58 -8.38
C PHE A 64 34.33 -12.32 -7.08
N HIS A 65 34.40 -13.28 -6.15
CA HIS A 65 34.17 -13.00 -4.74
C HIS A 65 35.33 -12.13 -4.29
N LYS A 66 35.16 -10.82 -4.39
CA LYS A 66 35.83 -9.93 -3.46
C LYS A 66 35.30 -10.31 -2.08
N THR A 67 36.08 -11.09 -1.34
CA THR A 67 36.05 -11.07 0.12
C THR A 67 36.31 -9.62 0.52
N VAL A 68 35.25 -8.84 0.66
CA VAL A 68 35.33 -7.59 1.40
C VAL A 68 35.58 -8.03 2.83
N PRO A 69 36.74 -7.66 3.40
CA PRO A 69 37.01 -7.97 4.78
C PRO A 69 36.04 -7.17 5.63
N VAL A 70 35.53 -7.87 6.64
CA VAL A 70 35.31 -7.30 7.97
C VAL A 70 34.09 -6.39 8.09
N CYS A 71 33.31 -6.71 9.13
CA CYS A 71 32.46 -5.80 9.87
C CYS A 71 33.11 -4.41 9.89
N SER A 72 32.70 -3.51 9.00
CA SER A 72 33.01 -2.10 9.18
C SER A 72 32.16 -1.69 10.38
N GLU A 73 32.81 -1.74 11.53
CA GLU A 73 32.80 -0.71 12.56
C GLU A 73 31.57 0.17 12.44
N SER A 74 30.65 0.06 13.41
CA SER A 74 29.69 1.12 13.69
C SER A 74 30.44 2.43 13.58
N ALA A 75 30.27 3.14 12.45
CA ALA A 75 30.83 4.44 12.26
C ALA A 75 30.16 5.26 13.35
N VAL A 76 30.91 5.49 14.42
CA VAL A 76 30.62 6.54 15.37
C VAL A 76 30.73 7.78 14.50
N VAL A 77 29.60 8.18 13.92
CA VAL A 77 29.48 9.49 13.31
C VAL A 77 29.72 10.41 14.49
N GLU A 78 30.91 10.97 14.56
CA GLU A 78 31.15 12.08 15.46
C GLU A 78 30.17 13.16 15.02
N ASP A 79 29.13 13.37 15.82
CA ASP A 79 28.24 14.51 15.69
C ASP A 79 29.11 15.75 15.84
N GLU A 80 29.53 16.32 14.71
CA GLU A 80 29.80 17.75 14.57
C GLU A 80 28.60 18.41 15.28
N GLY A 81 28.79 19.00 16.47
CA GLY A 81 27.75 19.24 17.50
C GLY A 81 26.54 20.12 17.15
N GLU A 82 25.91 19.88 16.00
CA GLU A 82 24.70 20.45 15.49
C GLU A 82 23.53 19.69 16.13
N ARG A 83 22.61 20.44 16.74
CA ARG A 83 21.49 19.84 17.47
C ARG A 83 20.54 19.17 16.50
N ASP A 84 20.07 17.99 16.87
CA ASP A 84 19.08 17.22 16.13
C ASP A 84 17.82 18.07 15.84
N ARG A 85 17.35 18.09 14.58
CA ARG A 85 16.10 18.76 14.24
C ARG A 85 14.93 17.99 14.84
N LEU A 86 13.97 18.72 15.39
CA LEU A 86 12.76 18.12 15.98
C LEU A 86 11.60 18.25 15.01
N TYR A 87 10.83 17.17 14.85
CA TYR A 87 9.62 17.15 14.05
C TYR A 87 8.39 17.06 14.93
N SER A 88 7.46 18.00 14.74
CA SER A 88 6.14 17.96 15.38
C SER A 88 5.36 16.75 14.87
N LEU A 89 5.41 16.53 13.56
CA LEU A 89 4.71 15.47 12.85
C LEU A 89 5.50 15.08 11.59
N VAL A 90 5.63 13.79 11.34
CA VAL A 90 6.07 13.25 10.06
C VAL A 90 4.89 12.51 9.44
N GLU A 91 4.38 13.00 8.33
CA GLU A 91 3.30 12.37 7.59
C GLU A 91 3.88 11.54 6.45
N VAL A 92 3.53 10.27 6.41
CA VAL A 92 3.87 9.38 5.30
C VAL A 92 2.59 9.07 4.52
N GLU A 93 2.59 9.42 3.25
CA GLU A 93 1.49 9.18 2.32
C GLU A 93 1.93 8.15 1.27
N CYS A 94 1.33 6.98 1.30
CA CYS A 94 1.53 5.92 0.33
C CYS A 94 0.40 5.93 -0.70
N ARG A 95 0.76 5.82 -1.97
CA ARG A 95 -0.14 5.79 -3.13
C ARG A 95 0.06 4.49 -3.87
N GLY A 96 -1.00 3.78 -4.21
CA GLY A 96 -0.91 2.52 -4.94
C GLY A 96 -2.17 2.17 -5.71
N HIS A 97 -2.06 1.23 -6.64
CA HIS A 97 -3.20 0.74 -7.43
C HIS A 97 -4.03 -0.32 -6.68
N GLU A 98 -3.37 -1.13 -5.84
CA GLU A 98 -4.01 -2.20 -5.10
C GLU A 98 -4.18 -1.89 -3.62
N THR A 99 -5.41 -2.05 -3.12
CA THR A 99 -5.71 -1.82 -1.69
C THR A 99 -5.17 -2.90 -0.78
N ALA A 100 -5.07 -4.15 -1.25
CA ALA A 100 -4.54 -5.26 -0.46
C ALA A 100 -3.08 -5.02 -0.09
N VAL A 101 -2.26 -4.60 -1.05
CA VAL A 101 -0.85 -4.27 -0.85
C VAL A 101 -0.69 -3.08 0.11
N LEU A 102 -1.50 -2.03 -0.02
CA LEU A 102 -1.48 -0.91 0.92
C LEU A 102 -1.85 -1.35 2.36
N ARG A 103 -2.78 -2.28 2.52
CA ARG A 103 -3.17 -2.81 3.85
C ARG A 103 -2.07 -3.65 4.47
N SER A 104 -1.43 -4.55 3.71
CA SER A 104 -0.30 -5.33 4.23
C SER A 104 0.87 -4.41 4.60
N TYR A 105 1.11 -3.39 3.78
CA TYR A 105 2.14 -2.41 4.05
C TYR A 105 1.85 -1.59 5.31
N LEU A 106 0.60 -1.18 5.53
CA LEU A 106 0.19 -0.52 6.79
C LEU A 106 0.51 -1.39 8.01
N THR A 107 0.27 -2.70 7.95
CA THR A 107 0.61 -3.62 9.04
C THR A 107 2.12 -3.63 9.28
N PHE A 108 2.92 -3.74 8.21
CA PHE A 108 4.39 -3.65 8.29
C PHE A 108 4.86 -2.36 8.96
N LEU A 109 4.33 -1.20 8.53
CA LEU A 109 4.67 0.11 9.09
C LEU A 109 4.32 0.20 10.59
N SER A 110 3.14 -0.30 10.95
CA SER A 110 2.66 -0.28 12.34
C SER A 110 3.52 -1.16 13.24
N THR A 111 3.92 -2.33 12.76
CA THR A 111 4.82 -3.25 13.47
C THR A 111 6.21 -2.63 13.63
N ALA A 112 6.79 -2.07 12.57
CA ALA A 112 8.10 -1.42 12.63
C ALA A 112 8.10 -0.23 13.60
N ALA A 113 7.07 0.61 13.57
CA ALA A 113 6.92 1.72 14.51
C ALA A 113 6.81 1.24 15.96
N ALA A 114 6.06 0.16 16.21
CA ALA A 114 5.91 -0.43 17.54
C ALA A 114 7.26 -0.94 18.11
N HIS A 115 8.10 -1.56 17.28
CA HIS A 115 9.43 -2.03 17.71
C HIS A 115 10.39 -0.88 18.05
N LEU A 116 10.30 0.24 17.35
CA LEU A 116 11.10 1.44 17.64
C LEU A 116 10.48 2.31 18.74
N GLY A 117 9.32 1.94 19.28
CA GLY A 117 8.61 2.74 20.28
C GLY A 117 8.01 4.04 19.74
N ILE A 118 7.85 4.16 18.43
CA ILE A 118 7.23 5.32 17.78
C ILE A 118 5.71 5.22 17.89
N LYS A 119 5.08 6.30 18.37
CA LYS A 119 3.62 6.38 18.41
C LYS A 119 3.08 6.62 17.01
N VAL A 120 2.13 5.82 16.56
CA VAL A 120 1.39 6.07 15.30
C VAL A 120 0.10 6.80 15.65
N LYS A 121 -0.06 8.02 15.15
CA LYS A 121 -1.22 8.86 15.43
C LYS A 121 -1.78 9.27 14.06
N ASP A 122 -2.96 8.77 13.73
CA ASP A 122 -3.71 9.01 12.48
C ASP A 122 -3.35 8.10 11.29
N VAL A 123 -4.00 6.94 11.22
CA VAL A 123 -4.09 6.15 9.99
C VAL A 123 -5.36 6.55 9.25
N LYS A 124 -5.20 7.15 8.07
CA LYS A 124 -6.30 7.68 7.25
C LYS A 124 -6.28 7.01 5.88
N TRP A 125 -7.48 6.80 5.34
CA TRP A 125 -7.71 6.30 3.99
C TRP A 125 -8.46 7.37 3.18
N PRO A 126 -7.74 8.34 2.59
CA PRO A 126 -8.36 9.37 1.76
C PRO A 126 -9.14 8.77 0.58
N LYS A 127 -10.06 9.56 0.03
CA LYS A 127 -10.86 9.15 -1.13
C LYS A 127 -9.94 8.82 -2.31
N LYS A 128 -10.11 7.62 -2.86
CA LYS A 128 -9.38 7.17 -4.06
C LYS A 128 -9.61 8.10 -5.25
N HIS A 129 -8.59 8.26 -6.06
CA HIS A 129 -8.63 9.02 -7.30
C HIS A 129 -8.85 8.05 -8.47
N LEU A 130 -9.81 8.38 -9.34
CA LEU A 130 -10.13 7.56 -10.53
C LEU A 130 -9.98 8.43 -11.77
N GLN A 131 -9.07 8.03 -12.65
CA GLN A 131 -8.95 8.62 -13.99
C GLN A 131 -9.55 7.66 -14.99
N ARG A 132 -10.39 8.17 -15.90
CA ARG A 132 -11.02 7.39 -16.97
C ARG A 132 -10.65 7.96 -18.32
N TRP A 133 -10.22 7.08 -19.23
CA TRP A 133 -9.92 7.43 -20.61
C TRP A 133 -10.75 6.55 -21.55
N THR A 134 -11.33 7.16 -22.58
CA THR A 134 -12.11 6.43 -23.58
C THR A 134 -11.36 6.43 -24.91
N LEU A 135 -10.96 5.25 -25.37
CA LEU A 135 -10.26 5.07 -26.63
C LEU A 135 -11.18 4.38 -27.64
N LEU A 136 -10.86 4.52 -28.92
CA LEU A 136 -11.50 3.70 -29.95
C LEU A 136 -11.07 2.24 -29.76
N LYS A 137 -11.99 1.29 -29.96
CA LYS A 137 -11.67 -0.14 -29.85
C LYS A 137 -10.80 -0.61 -31.04
N ALA A 138 -11.07 -0.08 -32.22
CA ALA A 138 -10.31 -0.35 -33.44
C ALA A 138 -9.35 0.80 -33.75
N VAL A 139 -8.30 0.49 -34.52
CA VAL A 139 -7.26 1.45 -34.89
C VAL A 139 -7.81 2.56 -35.81
N HIS A 140 -8.75 2.26 -36.72
CA HIS A 140 -9.22 3.21 -37.73
C HIS A 140 -10.76 3.27 -37.86
N VAL A 141 -11.29 4.50 -38.06
CA VAL A 141 -12.65 4.92 -38.47
C VAL A 141 -13.84 4.50 -37.57
N GLN A 142 -13.74 3.44 -36.77
CA GLN A 142 -14.87 2.95 -35.98
C GLN A 142 -15.12 3.77 -34.71
N LYS A 143 -15.77 4.94 -34.85
CA LYS A 143 -16.08 5.87 -33.72
C LYS A 143 -17.07 5.31 -32.69
N LYS A 144 -18.03 4.48 -33.13
CA LYS A 144 -19.12 3.95 -32.29
C LYS A 144 -18.64 2.94 -31.24
N HIS A 145 -17.59 2.18 -31.53
CA HIS A 145 -17.06 1.15 -30.63
C HIS A 145 -15.89 1.70 -29.83
N ARG A 146 -16.10 1.93 -28.53
CA ARG A 146 -15.11 2.50 -27.61
C ARG A 146 -14.82 1.57 -26.45
N VAL A 147 -13.60 1.63 -25.95
CA VAL A 147 -13.16 0.97 -24.71
C VAL A 147 -12.90 2.04 -23.67
N GLN A 148 -13.37 1.81 -22.45
CA GLN A 148 -13.09 2.68 -21.32
C GLN A 148 -11.99 2.03 -20.48
N TYR A 149 -10.87 2.71 -20.36
CA TYR A 149 -9.81 2.37 -19.44
C TYR A 149 -9.96 3.21 -18.18
N GLU A 150 -9.61 2.63 -17.04
CA GLU A 150 -9.56 3.37 -15.79
C GLU A 150 -8.27 3.07 -15.02
N THR A 151 -7.73 4.11 -14.41
CA THR A 151 -6.62 4.02 -13.46
C THR A 151 -7.14 4.41 -12.09
N ARG A 152 -7.00 3.50 -11.13
CA ARG A 152 -7.41 3.69 -9.74
C ARG A 152 -6.17 3.97 -8.90
N THR A 153 -6.18 5.05 -8.13
CA THR A 153 -5.13 5.38 -7.17
C THR A 153 -5.74 5.45 -5.79
N HIS A 154 -5.31 4.55 -4.92
CA HIS A 154 -5.67 4.50 -3.52
C HIS A 154 -4.60 5.22 -2.70
N PHE A 155 -5.04 5.88 -1.63
CA PHE A 155 -4.18 6.64 -0.73
C PHE A 155 -4.25 6.01 0.65
N LEU A 156 -3.09 5.93 1.30
CA LEU A 156 -2.92 5.58 2.70
C LEU A 156 -2.05 6.67 3.32
N THR A 157 -2.51 7.28 4.40
CA THR A 157 -1.73 8.29 5.13
C THR A 157 -1.55 7.83 6.57
N LEU A 158 -0.32 7.88 7.07
CA LEU A 158 0.02 7.66 8.48
C LEU A 158 0.75 8.88 9.04
N GLY A 159 0.39 9.26 10.27
CA GLY A 159 1.08 10.31 11.02
C GLY A 159 1.95 9.75 12.14
N LEU A 160 3.16 10.30 12.27
CA LEU A 160 4.12 9.98 13.32
C LEU A 160 4.46 11.26 14.10
N PRO A 161 3.84 11.50 15.26
CA PRO A 161 4.10 12.70 16.06
C PRO A 161 5.41 12.61 16.84
N HIS A 162 6.01 13.76 17.11
CA HIS A 162 7.12 13.96 18.04
C HIS A 162 8.33 13.05 17.76
N LEU A 163 8.97 13.26 16.61
CA LEU A 163 10.18 12.53 16.21
C LEU A 163 11.41 13.44 16.20
N THR A 164 12.58 12.89 16.49
CA THR A 164 13.87 13.52 16.18
C THR A 164 14.27 13.22 14.73
N GLN A 165 15.21 13.99 14.21
CA GLN A 165 15.73 13.81 12.86
C GLN A 165 16.36 12.43 12.66
N SER A 166 17.33 12.08 13.50
CA SER A 166 18.00 10.78 13.52
C SER A 166 17.02 9.59 13.53
N THR A 167 16.02 9.63 14.42
CA THR A 167 14.98 8.59 14.52
C THR A 167 14.11 8.53 13.27
N ALA A 168 13.67 9.68 12.75
CA ALA A 168 12.86 9.73 11.55
C ALA A 168 13.62 9.22 10.33
N ASP A 169 14.89 9.58 10.18
CA ASP A 169 15.71 9.15 9.04
C ASP A 169 15.99 7.65 9.10
N THR A 170 16.29 7.09 10.27
CA THR A 170 16.45 5.63 10.47
C THR A 170 15.17 4.87 10.13
N PHE A 171 14.02 5.38 10.58
CA PHE A 171 12.72 4.77 10.28
C PHE A 171 12.38 4.83 8.79
N LEU A 172 12.59 5.99 8.16
CA LEU A 172 12.33 6.20 6.75
C LEU A 172 13.26 5.38 5.87
N GLU A 173 14.52 5.21 6.25
CA GLU A 173 15.47 4.33 5.55
C GLU A 173 14.94 2.90 5.47
N TYR A 174 14.53 2.33 6.61
CA TYR A 174 14.02 0.96 6.67
C TYR A 174 12.76 0.78 5.82
N ILE A 175 11.86 1.76 5.87
CA ILE A 175 10.62 1.77 5.11
C ILE A 175 10.88 1.88 3.61
N GLN A 176 11.73 2.81 3.19
CA GLN A 176 12.02 3.05 1.79
C GLN A 176 12.69 1.85 1.13
N ARG A 177 13.57 1.14 1.87
CA ARG A 177 14.19 -0.10 1.38
C ARG A 177 13.19 -1.22 1.11
N ASN A 178 12.09 -1.24 1.86
CA ASN A 178 11.06 -2.28 1.78
C ASN A 178 9.78 -1.79 1.09
N LEU A 179 9.87 -0.73 0.29
CA LEU A 179 8.71 -0.20 -0.42
C LEU A 179 8.31 -1.19 -1.54
N PRO A 180 7.08 -1.73 -1.53
CA PRO A 180 6.63 -2.70 -2.54
C PRO A 180 6.46 -2.05 -3.91
N GLU A 181 6.54 -2.89 -4.95
CA GLU A 181 6.37 -2.46 -6.34
C GLU A 181 4.99 -1.84 -6.59
N GLY A 182 4.94 -0.80 -7.42
CA GLY A 182 3.69 -0.11 -7.74
C GLY A 182 3.12 0.74 -6.60
N ILE A 183 3.86 0.93 -5.50
CA ILE A 183 3.57 1.94 -4.48
C ILE A 183 4.55 3.10 -4.58
N SER A 184 4.01 4.32 -4.52
CA SER A 184 4.77 5.56 -4.41
C SER A 184 4.57 6.16 -3.02
N MET A 185 5.64 6.68 -2.44
CA MET A 185 5.63 7.26 -1.10
C MET A 185 6.00 8.74 -1.14
N LYS A 186 5.20 9.56 -0.46
CA LYS A 186 5.47 10.97 -0.19
C LYS A 186 5.64 11.14 1.32
N VAL A 187 6.67 11.87 1.73
CA VAL A 187 6.93 12.17 3.15
C VAL A 187 6.86 13.67 3.35
N THR A 188 6.02 14.12 4.27
CA THR A 188 5.93 15.53 4.69
C THR A 188 6.49 15.64 6.11
N LYS A 189 7.60 16.38 6.27
CA LYS A 189 8.23 16.61 7.58
C LYS A 189 7.82 17.98 8.11
N HIS A 190 7.21 18.03 9.30
CA HIS A 190 6.86 19.29 9.98
C HIS A 190 7.89 19.62 11.06
N GLU A 191 8.86 20.46 10.72
CA GLU A 191 9.96 20.85 11.62
C GLU A 191 9.51 21.86 12.70
N LEU A 192 9.99 21.67 13.92
CA LEU A 192 9.87 22.59 15.03
C LEU A 192 11.06 23.54 15.00
N GLN A 193 10.80 24.79 14.68
CA GLN A 193 11.81 25.85 14.67
C GLN A 193 11.48 26.90 15.72
N THR A 194 12.53 27.46 16.32
CA THR A 194 12.39 28.66 17.16
C THR A 194 12.09 29.87 16.29
N LEU A 195 11.47 30.90 16.88
CA LEU A 195 11.30 32.17 16.19
C LEU A 195 12.66 32.71 15.74
N PRO A 196 12.74 33.30 14.54
CA PRO A 196 13.99 33.86 14.07
C PRO A 196 14.39 35.04 14.96
N PRO A 197 15.71 35.32 15.10
CA PRO A 197 16.23 36.21 16.14
C PRO A 197 15.74 37.67 16.04
N HIS A 198 15.27 38.08 14.86
CA HIS A 198 14.77 39.43 14.61
C HIS A 198 13.30 39.63 15.05
N VAL A 199 12.55 38.56 15.30
CA VAL A 199 11.17 38.64 15.79
C VAL A 199 11.18 38.55 17.31
N LYS A 200 11.17 39.70 17.98
CA LYS A 200 11.00 39.77 19.44
C LYS A 200 9.50 39.88 19.78
N PRO A 201 9.00 39.19 20.82
CA PRO A 201 7.64 39.38 21.27
C PRO A 201 7.42 40.84 21.69
N SER A 202 6.27 41.42 21.35
CA SER A 202 5.94 42.79 21.74
C SER A 202 5.85 42.89 23.26
N SER A 203 6.48 43.92 23.84
CA SER A 203 6.68 44.09 25.29
C SER A 203 5.43 44.49 26.09
N HIS A 204 4.22 44.36 25.52
CA HIS A 204 2.99 44.93 26.10
C HIS A 204 2.04 43.92 26.78
N VAL A 205 2.41 42.64 26.89
CA VAL A 205 1.55 41.63 27.54
C VAL A 205 2.33 40.93 28.65
N SER A 206 2.37 41.57 29.81
CA SER A 206 2.66 40.90 31.08
C SER A 206 1.41 40.15 31.52
N PRO A 207 1.48 38.86 31.88
CA PRO A 207 0.36 38.19 32.54
C PRO A 207 0.12 38.86 33.88
N GLN A 208 -1.04 39.51 34.06
CA GLN A 208 -1.49 39.86 35.40
C GLN A 208 -1.81 38.56 36.13
N GLN A 209 -1.20 38.42 37.32
CA GLN A 209 -1.32 37.28 38.22
C GLN A 209 -2.77 36.99 38.62
#